data_AF-A0A821R0J5-F1
#
_entry.id   AF-A0A821R0J5-F1
#
_cell.length_a   1.000
_cell.length_b   1.000
_cell.length_c   1.000
_cell.angle_alpha   90.00
_cell.angle_beta   90.00
_cell.angle_gamma   90.00
#
_symmetry.space_group_name_H-M   'P 1'
#
loop_
_entity.id
_entity.type
_entity.pdbx_description
1 polymer ?
#
loop_
_entity_poly.entity_id
_entity_poly.type
_entity_poly.pdbx_seq_one_letter_code
_entity_poly.pdbx_strand_id
1 'polypeptide(L)' 'MFYPLLFPRGDEGWHRDLEKTDRSRNWTRVSMLQFYSYRLAIRQTFSANHYAGKLFQQYIVDAYVKNEQCRIAFH' A
#
# COMPACT_ATOMS: atom_id res chain seq x y z
N MET A 1 1.99 9.63 8.38
CA MET A 1 0.84 9.32 9.28
C MET A 1 0.86 7.84 9.64
N PHE A 2 0.55 7.50 10.89
CA PHE A 2 0.36 6.12 11.37
C PHE A 2 -1.13 5.80 11.43
N TYR A 3 -1.51 4.56 11.07
CA TYR A 3 -2.90 4.09 11.08
C TYR A 3 -3.07 2.83 11.97
N PRO A 4 -2.91 2.93 13.31
CA PRO A 4 -2.93 1.77 14.19
C PRO A 4 -4.24 0.99 14.14
N LEU A 5 -5.36 1.67 13.90
CA LEU A 5 -6.69 1.05 13.78
C LEU A 5 -6.84 0.23 12.49
N LEU A 6 -6.12 0.57 11.42
CA LEU A 6 -6.11 -0.21 10.17
C LEU A 6 -5.15 -1.40 10.25
N PHE A 7 -4.06 -1.23 11.00
CA PHE A 7 -2.96 -2.20 11.09
C PHE A 7 -2.62 -2.51 12.57
N PRO A 8 -3.52 -3.18 13.31
CA PRO A 8 -3.35 -3.41 14.75
C PRO A 8 -2.17 -4.34 15.08
N ARG A 9 -1.71 -5.13 14.10
CA ARG A 9 -0.56 -6.04 14.24
C ARG A 9 0.76 -5.42 13.78
N GLY A 10 0.75 -4.16 13.33
CA GLY A 10 1.95 -3.50 12.82
C GLY A 10 2.41 -4.03 11.46
N ASP A 11 1.48 -4.21 10.52
CA ASP A 11 1.82 -4.66 9.18
C ASP A 11 2.83 -3.73 8.52
N GLU A 12 3.87 -4.33 7.93
CA GLU A 12 4.94 -3.60 7.25
C GLU A 12 4.39 -2.74 6.11
N GLY A 13 4.87 -1.51 6.03
CA GLY A 13 4.53 -0.56 4.97
C GLY A 13 5.31 -0.85 3.69
N TRP A 14 5.10 -0.02 2.67
CA TRP A 14 5.96 -0.06 1.49
C TRP A 14 7.36 0.47 1.83
N HIS A 15 8.39 -0.25 1.38
CA HIS A 15 9.78 0.20 1.38
C HIS A 15 10.48 -0.27 0.08
N ARG A 16 11.65 0.30 -0.23
CA ARG A 16 12.36 0.11 -1.52
C ARG A 16 12.84 -1.32 -1.76
N ASP A 17 13.08 -2.06 -0.69
CA ASP A 17 13.58 -3.44 -0.72
C ASP A 17 12.45 -4.47 -0.71
N LEU A 18 11.20 -4.04 -0.83
CA LEU A 18 10.05 -4.94 -0.88
C LEU A 18 10.06 -5.69 -2.22
N GLU A 19 10.24 -7.01 -2.14
CA GLU A 19 10.30 -7.89 -3.31
C GLU A 19 8.99 -8.61 -3.58
N LYS A 20 8.75 -8.95 -4.86
CA LYS A 20 7.63 -9.82 -5.24
C LYS A 20 7.93 -11.26 -4.83
N THR A 21 6.93 -11.93 -4.27
CA THR A 21 7.00 -13.37 -3.97
C THR A 21 7.15 -14.22 -5.22
N ASP A 22 6.51 -13.81 -6.33
CA ASP A 22 6.67 -14.46 -7.62
C ASP A 22 7.86 -13.87 -8.39
N ARG A 23 8.96 -14.64 -8.47
CA ARG A 23 10.19 -14.28 -9.19
C ARG A 23 10.10 -14.51 -10.71
N SER A 24 8.95 -14.92 -11.24
CA SER A 24 8.79 -15.36 -12.64
C SER A 24 8.97 -14.24 -13.68
N ARG A 25 8.85 -12.96 -13.31
CA ARG A 25 9.07 -11.83 -14.22
C ARG A 25 10.19 -10.95 -13.68
N ASN A 26 11.10 -10.54 -14.57
CA ASN A 26 12.37 -9.78 -14.40
C ASN A 26 12.33 -8.47 -13.55
N TRP A 27 11.27 -8.20 -12.81
CA TRP A 27 11.06 -7.03 -11.96
C TRP A 27 10.91 -7.47 -10.50
N THR A 28 12.03 -7.61 -9.80
CA THR A 28 12.10 -8.06 -8.41
C THR A 28 11.44 -7.09 -7.44
N ARG A 29 11.51 -5.79 -7.72
CA ARG A 29 11.04 -4.72 -6.81
C ARG A 29 9.55 -4.40 -6.99
N VAL A 30 8.84 -4.21 -5.88
CA VAL A 30 7.45 -3.75 -5.85
C VAL A 30 7.41 -2.23 -5.89
N SER A 31 6.74 -1.65 -6.89
CA SER A 31 6.51 -0.21 -6.90
C SER A 31 5.48 0.19 -5.84
N MET A 32 5.54 1.45 -5.38
CA MET A 32 4.58 1.96 -4.41
C MET A 32 3.13 1.83 -4.90
N LEU A 33 2.89 2.03 -6.21
CA LEU A 33 1.59 1.82 -6.84
C LEU A 33 1.15 0.35 -6.75
N GLN A 34 2.03 -0.59 -7.07
CA GLN A 34 1.73 -2.02 -7.01
C GLN A 34 1.39 -2.46 -5.58
N PHE A 35 2.12 -1.96 -4.58
CA PHE A 35 1.85 -2.24 -3.17
C PHE A 35 0.47 -1.74 -2.73
N TYR A 36 0.16 -0.46 -3.01
CA TYR A 36 -1.13 0.10 -2.62
C TYR A 36 -2.29 -0.55 -3.37
N SER A 37 -2.15 -0.83 -4.67
CA SER A 37 -3.15 -1.58 -5.43
C SER A 37 -3.40 -2.98 -4.85
N TYR A 38 -2.34 -3.70 -4.45
CA TYR A 38 -2.46 -5.01 -3.80
C TYR A 38 -3.21 -4.93 -2.46
N ARG A 39 -2.93 -3.90 -1.66
CA ARG A 39 -3.57 -3.66 -0.34
C ARG A 39 -5.03 -3.19 -0.44
N LEU A 40 -5.37 -2.47 -1.51
CA LEU A 40 -6.72 -1.95 -1.75
C LEU A 40 -7.61 -2.92 -2.55
N ALA A 41 -7.02 -3.96 -3.15
CA ALA A 41 -7.76 -4.97 -3.90
C ALA A 41 -8.85 -5.62 -3.04
N ILE A 42 -10.07 -5.65 -3.57
CA ILE A 42 -11.21 -6.30 -2.92
C ILE A 42 -11.00 -7.82 -2.96
N ARG A 43 -11.14 -8.48 -1.82
CA ARG A 43 -11.03 -9.94 -1.66
C ARG A 43 -12.23 -10.46 -0.87
N GLN A 44 -12.53 -11.76 -1.00
CA GLN A 44 -13.62 -12.38 -0.24
C GLN A 44 -13.33 -12.48 1.28
N THR A 45 -12.09 -12.20 1.70
CA THR A 45 -11.66 -12.21 3.10
C THR A 45 -11.91 -10.86 3.78
N PHE A 46 -12.19 -10.88 5.09
CA PHE A 46 -12.30 -9.67 5.89
C PHE A 46 -11.05 -8.79 5.75
N SER A 47 -11.27 -7.54 5.37
CA SER A 47 -10.21 -6.56 5.13
C SER A 47 -10.52 -5.29 5.92
N ALA A 48 -9.79 -5.05 7.01
CA ALA A 48 -10.03 -3.91 7.90
C ALA A 48 -10.06 -2.56 7.15
N ASN A 49 -9.26 -2.43 6.10
CA ASN A 49 -9.24 -1.27 5.20
C ASN A 49 -10.63 -0.94 4.66
N HIS A 50 -11.35 -1.91 4.09
CA HIS A 50 -12.64 -1.67 3.43
C HIS A 50 -13.79 -1.35 4.40
N TYR A 51 -13.64 -1.70 5.68
CA TYR A 51 -14.66 -1.44 6.72
C TYR A 51 -14.41 -0.16 7.54
N ALA A 52 -13.26 0.49 7.37
CA ALA A 52 -12.85 1.62 8.22
C ALA A 52 -13.45 2.99 7.82
N GLY A 53 -14.25 3.06 6.76
CA GLY A 53 -15.03 4.26 6.40
C GLY A 53 -14.17 5.51 6.16
N LYS A 54 -14.36 6.57 6.98
CA LYS A 54 -13.60 7.83 6.84
C LYS A 54 -12.09 7.63 6.99
N LEU A 55 -11.67 6.72 7.87
CA LEU A 55 -10.25 6.43 8.07
C LEU A 55 -9.64 5.79 6.81
N PHE A 56 -10.42 4.97 6.09
CA PHE A 56 -10.03 4.41 4.82
C PHE A 56 -9.86 5.49 3.74
N GLN A 57 -10.76 6.47 3.69
CA GLN A 57 -10.64 7.60 2.76
C GLN A 57 -9.35 8.40 3.02
N GLN A 58 -9.05 8.70 4.28
CA GLN A 58 -7.80 9.39 4.65
C GLN A 58 -6.57 8.57 4.27
N TYR A 59 -6.61 7.25 4.45
CA TYR A 59 -5.53 6.34 4.05
C TYR A 59 -5.31 6.34 2.53
N ILE A 60 -6.38 6.33 1.73
CA ILE A 60 -6.28 6.40 0.26
C ILE A 60 -5.62 7.72 -0.18
N VAL A 61 -6.04 8.85 0.40
CA VAL A 61 -5.49 10.16 0.05
C VAL A 61 -4.00 10.24 0.40
N ASP A 62 -3.60 9.79 1.58
CA ASP A 62 -2.20 9.74 2.00
C ASP A 62 -1.36 8.81 1.10
N ALA A 63 -1.90 7.65 0.72
CA ALA A 63 -1.26 6.73 -0.22
C ALA A 63 -1.05 7.36 -1.61
N TYR A 64 -2.03 8.13 -2.10
CA TYR A 64 -1.93 8.85 -3.36
C TYR A 64 -0.86 9.94 -3.32
N VAL A 65 -0.85 10.78 -2.27
CA VAL A 65 0.16 11.84 -2.11
C VAL A 65 1.57 11.25 -2.06
N LYS A 66 1.77 10.14 -1.34
CA LYS A 66 3.06 9.43 -1.31
C LYS A 66 3.47 8.91 -2.68
N ASN A 67 2.52 8.39 -3.46
CA ASN A 67 2.78 7.92 -4.82
C ASN A 67 3.23 9.08 -5.73
N GLU A 68 2.51 10.20 -5.70
CA GLU A 68 2.85 11.40 -6.48
C GLU A 68 4.22 11.95 -6.07
N GLN A 69 4.51 12.05 -4.77
CA GLN A 69 5.82 12.48 -4.29
C GLN A 69 6.94 11.56 -4.80
N CYS A 70 6.70 10.24 -4.81
CA CYS A 70 7.63 9.27 -5.35
C CYS A 70 7.85 9.52 -6.86
N ARG A 71 6.79 9.77 -7.64
CA ARG A 71 6.88 10.09 -9.08
C ARG A 71 7.66 11.37 -9.34
N ILE A 72 7.43 12.43 -8.55
CA ILE A 72 8.11 13.73 -8.69
C ILE A 72 9.60 13.61 -8.35
N ALA A 73 9.95 12.83 -7.32
CA ALA A 73 11.35 12.66 -6.91
C ALA A 73 12.24 11.94 -7.94
N PHE A 74 11.65 11.35 -9.00
CA PHE A 74 12.39 10.75 -10.12
C PHE A 74 12.61 11.72 -11.30
N HIS A 75 12.33 13.02 -11.13
CA HIS A 75 12.66 14.08 -12.08
C HIS A 75 13.69 15.03 -11.47
#